data_AF-A0A0B9AF47-F1
#
_entry.id   AF-A0A0B9AF47-F1
#
_cell.length_a   1.000
_cell.length_b   1.000
_cell.length_c   1.000
_cell.angle_alpha   90.00
_cell.angle_beta   90.00
_cell.angle_gamma   90.00
#
_symmetry.space_group_name_H-M   'P 1'
#
loop_
_entity.id
_entity.type
_entity.pdbx_description
1 polymer ?
#
loop_
_entity_poly.entity_id
_entity_poly.type
_entity_poly.pdbx_seq_one_letter_code
_entity_poly.pdbx_strand_id
1 'polypeptide(L)'
;MSICAVVRCDRDAVARGLCDRCYARYRRGVSPVAPGRGYAVAEDKKRKRAEMTRRREAGEGIADIAAAVGVNTSTASRWLREWGVDVGNRKDVRPVNLWQPWTRDDIDFAVARTDLTPAERAAILGRTVSAVQELVRNMRED
;
A
#
# COMPACT_ATOMS: atom_id res chain seq x y z
N MET A 1 19.74 35.10 -11.56
CA MET A 1 19.44 33.84 -10.84
C MET A 1 19.42 32.73 -11.86
N SER A 2 20.09 31.62 -11.59
CA SER A 2 20.16 30.49 -12.52
C SER A 2 19.14 29.44 -12.09
N ILE A 3 18.40 28.87 -13.04
CA ILE A 3 17.40 27.83 -12.75
C ILE A 3 18.12 26.48 -12.59
N CYS A 4 17.55 25.60 -11.77
CA CYS A 4 18.03 24.23 -11.57
C CYS A 4 18.14 23.47 -12.92
N ALA A 5 19.27 22.81 -13.15
CA ALA A 5 19.59 22.06 -14.36
C ALA A 5 18.81 20.75 -14.52
N VAL A 6 18.04 20.34 -13.51
CA VAL A 6 17.19 19.14 -13.60
C VAL A 6 15.98 19.44 -14.48
N VAL A 7 15.77 18.60 -15.48
CA VAL A 7 14.61 18.68 -16.38
C VAL A 7 13.31 18.69 -15.56
N ARG A 8 12.48 19.74 -15.75
CA ARG A 8 11.23 20.02 -14.99
C ARG A 8 11.42 20.49 -13.55
N CYS A 9 12.50 21.21 -13.23
CA CYS A 9 12.68 21.85 -11.94
C CYS A 9 12.85 23.36 -12.10
N ASP A 10 11.80 24.13 -11.78
CA ASP A 10 11.79 25.59 -11.90
C ASP A 10 12.26 26.31 -10.61
N ARG A 11 13.10 25.65 -9.82
CA ARG A 11 13.64 26.22 -8.57
C ARG A 11 14.98 26.87 -8.82
N ASP A 12 15.29 27.89 -8.04
CA ASP A 12 16.59 28.55 -8.09
C ASP A 12 17.74 27.57 -7.77
N ALA A 13 18.77 27.62 -8.60
CA ALA A 13 19.99 26.88 -8.39
C ALA A 13 20.82 27.57 -7.29
N VAL A 14 21.30 26.75 -6.36
CA VAL A 14 22.09 27.18 -5.20
C VAL A 14 23.52 26.62 -5.25
N ALA A 15 23.73 25.45 -5.85
CA ALA A 15 25.04 24.81 -5.96
C ALA A 15 25.12 23.89 -7.18
N ARG A 16 26.22 23.96 -7.94
CA ARG A 16 26.47 23.13 -9.14
C ARG A 16 25.33 23.18 -10.19
N GLY A 17 24.64 24.32 -10.30
CA GLY A 17 23.48 24.45 -11.17
C GLY A 17 22.24 23.67 -10.68
N LEU A 18 22.20 23.21 -9.42
CA LEU A 18 21.08 22.46 -8.83
C LEU A 18 20.46 23.25 -7.67
N CYS A 19 19.15 23.14 -7.47
CA CYS A 19 18.50 23.58 -6.23
C CYS A 19 18.88 22.66 -5.05
N ASP A 20 18.66 23.09 -3.80
CA ASP A 20 19.02 22.31 -2.60
C ASP A 20 18.51 20.86 -2.62
N ARG A 21 17.27 20.67 -3.08
CA ARG A 21 16.65 19.34 -3.19
C ARG A 21 17.36 18.46 -4.21
N CYS A 22 17.68 19.00 -5.39
CA CYS A 22 18.34 18.25 -6.46
C CYS A 22 19.82 18.00 -6.12
N TYR A 23 20.47 18.96 -5.47
CA TYR A 23 21.83 18.79 -4.95
C TYR A 23 21.89 17.70 -3.86
N ALA A 24 20.92 17.65 -2.95
CA ALA A 24 20.83 16.59 -1.94
C ALA A 24 20.63 15.19 -2.55
N ARG A 25 19.87 15.09 -3.65
CA ARG A 25 19.70 13.83 -4.40
C ARG A 25 20.98 13.41 -5.13
N TYR A 26 21.67 14.37 -5.76
CA TYR A 26 22.96 14.16 -6.38
C TYR A 26 23.98 13.59 -5.38
N ARG A 27 24.05 14.16 -4.17
CA ARG A 27 24.91 13.65 -3.08
C ARG A 27 24.57 12.22 -2.63
N ARG A 28 23.37 11.71 -2.94
CA ARG A 28 22.93 10.33 -2.65
C ARG A 28 23.13 9.38 -3.83
N GLY A 29 23.86 9.79 -4.87
CA GLY A 29 24.14 8.98 -6.06
C GLY A 29 23.02 8.97 -7.11
N VAL A 30 22.00 9.82 -6.97
CA VAL A 30 20.93 9.95 -7.98
C VAL A 30 21.36 10.95 -9.03
N SER A 31 21.52 10.49 -10.28
CA SER A 31 21.91 11.36 -11.40
C SER A 31 20.96 12.55 -11.56
N PRO A 32 21.47 13.78 -11.74
CA PRO A 32 20.65 14.98 -11.91
C PRO A 32 19.95 15.01 -13.28
N VAL A 33 20.38 14.18 -14.22
CA VAL A 33 19.75 14.01 -15.55
C VAL A 33 18.66 12.94 -15.51
N ALA A 34 18.65 12.08 -14.48
CA ALA A 34 17.58 11.13 -14.33
C ALA A 34 16.28 11.90 -14.09
N PRO A 35 15.24 11.70 -14.93
CA PRO A 35 13.94 12.27 -14.65
C PRO A 35 13.51 11.74 -13.29
N GLY A 36 13.55 12.59 -12.26
CA GLY A 36 12.99 12.24 -10.96
C GLY A 36 11.58 11.76 -11.20
N ARG A 37 11.13 10.69 -10.51
CA ARG A 37 9.76 10.16 -10.64
C ARG A 37 8.79 11.33 -10.75
N GLY A 38 8.21 11.51 -11.94
CA GLY A 38 7.42 12.69 -12.24
C GLY A 38 6.31 12.81 -11.21
N TYR A 39 6.29 13.91 -10.48
CA TYR A 39 5.10 14.24 -9.70
C TYR A 39 3.97 14.44 -10.71
N ALA A 40 2.79 13.86 -10.46
CA ALA A 40 1.60 14.27 -11.20
C ALA A 40 1.47 15.79 -11.03
N VAL A 41 1.40 16.53 -12.13
CA VAL A 41 1.17 17.98 -12.07
C VAL A 41 -0.19 18.24 -11.41
N ALA A 42 -0.36 19.41 -10.79
CA ALA A 42 -1.58 19.73 -10.04
C ALA A 42 -2.86 19.57 -10.89
N GLU A 43 -2.76 19.85 -12.18
CA GLU A 43 -3.83 19.71 -13.16
C GLU A 43 -4.18 18.25 -13.46
N ASP A 44 -3.19 17.36 -13.55
CA ASP A 44 -3.40 15.91 -13.62
C ASP A 44 -4.12 15.38 -12.38
N LYS A 45 -3.74 15.86 -11.20
CA LYS A 45 -4.39 15.48 -9.94
C LYS A 45 -5.86 15.91 -9.91
N LYS A 46 -6.18 17.11 -10.42
CA LYS A 46 -7.56 17.64 -10.48
C LYS A 46 -8.43 16.82 -11.44
N ARG A 47 -7.91 16.49 -12.64
CA ARG A 47 -8.62 15.63 -13.61
C ARG A 47 -8.89 14.24 -13.04
N LYS A 48 -7.87 13.64 -12.42
CA LYS A 48 -7.96 12.29 -11.83
C LYS A 48 -8.88 12.24 -10.61
N ARG A 49 -9.11 13.37 -9.91
CA ARG A 49 -10.03 13.44 -8.76
C ARG A 49 -11.44 12.97 -9.11
N ALA A 50 -12.05 13.59 -10.12
CA ALA A 50 -13.44 13.29 -10.46
C ALA A 50 -13.64 11.83 -10.91
N GLU A 51 -12.69 11.30 -11.69
CA GLU A 51 -12.73 9.90 -12.13
C GLU A 51 -12.56 8.93 -10.97
N MET A 52 -11.52 9.12 -10.16
CA MET A 52 -11.21 8.20 -9.05
C MET A 52 -12.30 8.20 -7.98
N THR A 53 -12.86 9.37 -7.64
CA THR A 53 -13.96 9.48 -6.67
C THR A 53 -15.18 8.72 -7.16
N ARG A 54 -15.60 8.93 -8.42
CA ARG A 54 -16.77 8.24 -9.01
C ARG A 54 -16.62 6.72 -9.00
N ARG A 55 -15.46 6.21 -9.44
CA ARG A 55 -15.18 4.76 -9.43
C ARG A 55 -15.23 4.19 -8.02
N ARG A 56 -14.69 4.92 -7.04
CA ARG A 56 -14.69 4.47 -5.64
C ARG A 56 -16.09 4.46 -5.05
N GLU A 57 -16.89 5.49 -5.32
CA GLU A 57 -18.30 5.56 -4.91
C GLU A 57 -19.15 4.47 -5.58
N ALA A 58 -18.79 4.04 -6.79
CA ALA A 58 -19.37 2.88 -7.45
C ALA A 58 -18.94 1.52 -6.84
N GLY A 59 -18.09 1.53 -5.81
CA GLY A 59 -17.64 0.33 -5.09
C GLY A 59 -16.38 -0.33 -5.66
N GLU A 60 -15.73 0.25 -6.66
CA GLU A 60 -14.51 -0.33 -7.23
C GLU A 60 -13.37 -0.42 -6.19
N GLY A 61 -12.56 -1.47 -6.32
CA GLY A 61 -11.38 -1.70 -5.51
C GLY A 61 -10.30 -0.65 -5.79
N ILE A 62 -9.57 -0.23 -4.74
CA ILE A 62 -8.54 0.82 -4.88
C ILE A 62 -7.42 0.39 -5.84
N ALA A 63 -7.09 -0.91 -5.87
CA ALA A 63 -6.09 -1.45 -6.79
C ALA A 63 -6.53 -1.31 -8.25
N ASP A 64 -7.79 -1.62 -8.54
CA ASP A 64 -8.38 -1.54 -9.88
C ASP A 64 -8.47 -0.08 -10.34
N ILE A 65 -8.92 0.82 -9.45
CA ILE A 65 -8.95 2.26 -9.71
C ILE A 65 -7.53 2.78 -10.01
N ALA A 66 -6.53 2.36 -9.24
CA ALA A 66 -5.16 2.79 -9.40
C ALA A 66 -4.58 2.32 -10.75
N ALA A 67 -4.84 1.06 -11.12
CA ALA A 67 -4.44 0.50 -12.40
C ALA A 67 -5.10 1.25 -13.56
N ALA A 68 -6.41 1.49 -13.49
CA ALA A 68 -7.17 2.17 -14.54
C ALA A 68 -6.73 3.62 -14.75
N VAL A 69 -6.40 4.34 -13.67
CA VAL A 69 -6.00 5.76 -13.71
C VAL A 69 -4.48 5.94 -13.93
N GLY A 70 -3.74 4.83 -13.98
CA GLY A 70 -2.29 4.82 -14.18
C GLY A 70 -1.52 5.47 -13.02
N VAL A 71 -1.94 5.19 -11.78
CA VAL A 71 -1.26 5.65 -10.56
C VAL A 71 -0.92 4.48 -9.66
N ASN A 72 0.07 4.65 -8.78
CA ASN A 72 0.37 3.63 -7.78
C ASN A 72 -0.78 3.53 -6.74
N THR A 73 -1.09 2.32 -6.27
CA THR A 73 -2.15 2.05 -5.27
C THR A 73 -2.02 2.91 -4.01
N SER A 74 -0.81 3.07 -3.47
CA SER A 74 -0.56 3.91 -2.29
C SER A 74 -0.81 5.40 -2.58
N THR A 75 -0.59 5.83 -3.82
CA THR A 75 -0.93 7.19 -4.26
C THR A 75 -2.43 7.35 -4.38
N ALA A 76 -3.13 6.35 -4.92
CA ALA A 76 -4.58 6.35 -5.04
C ALA A 76 -5.25 6.42 -3.67
N SER A 77 -4.87 5.55 -2.73
CA SER A 77 -5.37 5.58 -1.34
C SER A 77 -5.13 6.93 -0.67
N ARG A 78 -3.94 7.50 -0.85
CA ARG A 78 -3.60 8.81 -0.25
C ARG A 78 -4.48 9.92 -0.80
N TRP A 79 -4.67 9.97 -2.12
CA TRP A 79 -5.48 11.02 -2.76
C TRP A 79 -6.96 10.88 -2.40
N LEU A 80 -7.52 9.67 -2.40
CA LEU A 80 -8.91 9.43 -2.00
C LEU A 80 -9.15 9.90 -0.56
N ARG A 81 -8.23 9.60 0.38
CA ARG A 81 -8.30 10.12 1.76
C ARG A 81 -8.23 11.64 1.82
N GLU A 82 -7.31 12.24 1.07
CA GLU A 82 -7.16 13.70 0.98
C GLU A 82 -8.44 14.38 0.45
N TRP A 83 -9.21 13.68 -0.38
CA TRP A 83 -10.48 14.16 -0.93
C TRP A 83 -11.71 13.79 -0.08
N GLY A 84 -11.51 13.13 1.06
CA GLY A 84 -12.59 12.71 1.95
C GLY A 84 -13.38 11.48 1.48
N VAL A 85 -12.87 10.74 0.48
CA VAL A 85 -13.50 9.50 0.01
C VAL A 85 -13.08 8.34 0.91
N ASP A 86 -14.05 7.54 1.35
CA ASP A 86 -13.76 6.38 2.18
C ASP A 86 -12.96 5.31 1.41
N VAL A 87 -11.87 4.89 2.02
CA VAL A 87 -10.96 3.86 1.50
C VAL A 87 -10.89 2.63 2.40
N GLY A 88 -11.69 2.59 3.47
CA GLY A 88 -11.62 1.56 4.51
C GLY A 88 -10.31 1.60 5.30
N ASN A 89 -10.33 1.07 6.54
CA ASN A 89 -9.11 0.88 7.30
C ASN A 89 -8.60 -0.55 7.14
N ARG A 90 -7.28 -0.71 6.95
CA ARG A 90 -6.63 -2.04 6.99
C ARG A 90 -6.84 -2.74 8.34
N LYS A 91 -7.12 -1.97 9.40
CA LYS A 91 -7.43 -2.52 10.73
C LYS A 91 -8.82 -3.16 10.79
N ASP A 92 -9.77 -2.72 9.99
CA ASP A 92 -11.15 -3.25 9.98
C ASP A 92 -11.21 -4.66 9.36
N VAL A 93 -10.16 -5.05 8.63
CA VAL A 93 -9.99 -6.37 8.00
C VAL A 93 -9.21 -7.35 8.90
N ARG A 94 -8.75 -6.93 10.08
CA ARG A 94 -8.04 -7.85 10.98
C ARG A 94 -9.06 -8.77 11.66
N PRO A 95 -8.96 -10.11 11.50
CA PRO A 95 -9.78 -11.01 12.30
C PRO A 95 -9.63 -10.71 13.78
N VAL A 96 -10.77 -10.69 14.48
CA VAL A 96 -10.95 -10.23 15.87
C VAL A 96 -9.96 -10.90 16.83
N ASN A 97 -9.51 -12.11 16.51
CA ASN A 97 -8.68 -12.93 17.37
C ASN A 97 -7.19 -12.94 17.01
N LEU A 98 -6.67 -12.08 16.12
CA LEU A 98 -5.25 -12.06 15.74
C LEU A 98 -4.24 -11.94 16.92
N TRP A 99 -4.71 -11.60 18.12
CA TRP A 99 -3.92 -11.44 19.34
C TRP A 99 -4.39 -12.29 20.52
N GLN A 100 -5.40 -13.15 20.32
CA GLN A 100 -5.84 -14.07 21.36
C GLN A 100 -4.91 -15.29 21.38
N PRO A 101 -4.51 -15.80 22.56
CA PRO A 101 -3.83 -17.08 22.68
C PRO A 101 -4.62 -18.19 21.97
N TRP A 102 -3.92 -19.21 21.47
CA TRP A 102 -4.59 -20.41 20.99
C TRP A 102 -5.14 -21.20 22.18
N THR A 103 -6.44 -21.46 22.19
CA THR A 103 -7.01 -22.35 23.19
C THR A 103 -6.67 -23.80 22.85
N ARG A 104 -6.77 -24.71 23.82
CA ARG A 104 -6.51 -26.13 23.59
C ARG A 104 -7.45 -26.70 22.52
N ASP A 105 -8.71 -26.30 22.51
CA ASP A 105 -9.69 -26.71 21.50
C ASP A 105 -9.36 -26.15 20.11
N ASP A 106 -8.87 -24.91 20.02
CA ASP A 106 -8.43 -24.35 18.74
C ASP A 106 -7.25 -25.14 18.15
N ILE A 107 -6.29 -25.54 19.01
CA ILE A 107 -5.12 -26.32 18.61
C ILE A 107 -5.55 -27.70 18.13
N ASP A 108 -6.38 -28.39 18.93
CA ASP A 108 -6.89 -29.71 18.58
C ASP A 108 -7.65 -29.66 17.26
N PHE A 109 -8.55 -28.70 17.10
CA PHE A 109 -9.30 -28.50 15.85
C PHE A 109 -8.36 -28.23 14.66
N ALA A 110 -7.40 -27.31 14.81
CA ALA A 110 -6.48 -26.93 13.74
C ALA A 110 -5.61 -28.10 13.28
N VAL A 111 -5.16 -28.97 14.21
CA VAL A 111 -4.28 -30.10 13.91
C VAL A 111 -5.06 -31.33 13.45
N ALA A 112 -6.14 -31.70 14.14
CA ALA A 112 -6.87 -32.96 13.93
C ALA A 112 -7.76 -32.94 12.68
N ARG A 113 -8.34 -31.79 12.29
CA ARG A 113 -9.25 -31.68 11.13
C ARG A 113 -8.53 -31.63 9.79
N THR A 114 -7.79 -32.70 9.49
CA THR A 114 -7.04 -32.85 8.23
C THR A 114 -7.91 -32.89 6.97
N ASP A 115 -9.19 -33.18 7.15
CA ASP A 115 -10.24 -33.17 6.13
C ASP A 115 -10.58 -31.77 5.60
N LEU A 116 -10.29 -30.71 6.36
CA LEU A 116 -10.52 -29.33 5.94
C LEU A 116 -9.26 -28.71 5.35
N THR A 117 -9.43 -27.85 4.35
CA THR A 117 -8.34 -27.01 3.87
C THR A 117 -7.89 -26.01 4.95
N PRO A 118 -6.64 -25.51 4.90
CA PRO A 118 -6.18 -24.48 5.84
C PRO A 118 -7.06 -23.22 5.85
N ALA A 119 -7.68 -22.88 4.72
CA ALA A 119 -8.58 -21.74 4.62
C ALA A 119 -9.90 -21.96 5.37
N GLU A 120 -10.49 -23.15 5.25
CA GLU A 120 -11.72 -23.50 5.97
C GLU A 120 -11.50 -23.57 7.48
N ARG A 121 -10.37 -24.15 7.92
CA ARG A 121 -9.99 -24.15 9.34
C ARG A 121 -9.86 -22.74 9.88
N ALA A 122 -9.21 -21.85 9.11
CA ALA A 122 -9.04 -20.45 9.49
C ALA A 122 -10.38 -19.72 9.58
N ALA A 123 -11.30 -19.94 8.64
CA ALA A 123 -12.63 -19.34 8.66
C ALA A 123 -13.44 -19.76 9.91
N ILE A 124 -13.42 -21.05 10.24
CA ILE A 124 -14.14 -21.60 11.41
C ILE A 124 -13.55 -21.05 12.72
N LEU A 125 -12.22 -21.04 12.84
CA LEU A 125 -11.53 -20.50 14.01
C LEU A 125 -11.55 -18.97 14.04
N GLY A 126 -12.07 -18.30 13.00
CA GLY A 126 -12.05 -16.85 12.85
C GLY A 126 -10.65 -16.26 12.74
N ARG A 127 -9.64 -17.05 12.35
CA ARG A 127 -8.20 -16.71 12.27
C ARG A 127 -7.77 -16.45 10.83
N THR A 128 -6.51 -16.06 10.63
CA THR A 128 -5.91 -16.03 9.28
C THR A 128 -5.39 -17.41 8.88
N VAL A 129 -5.38 -17.68 7.58
CA VAL A 129 -4.83 -18.94 7.01
C VAL A 129 -3.38 -19.15 7.43
N SER A 130 -2.56 -18.10 7.36
CA SER A 130 -1.15 -18.17 7.75
C SER A 130 -0.96 -18.50 9.22
N ALA A 131 -1.80 -17.99 10.13
CA ALA A 131 -1.72 -18.30 11.55
C ALA A 131 -2.03 -19.77 11.83
N VAL A 132 -3.05 -20.34 11.17
CA VAL A 132 -3.37 -21.77 11.28
C VAL A 132 -2.24 -22.64 10.71
N GLN A 133 -1.69 -22.27 9.55
CA GLN A 133 -0.58 -23.01 8.95
C GLN A 133 0.69 -23.00 9.81
N GLU A 134 1.00 -21.87 10.44
CA GLU A 134 2.13 -21.74 11.36
C GLU A 134 1.91 -22.60 12.61
N LEU A 135 0.71 -22.55 13.21
CA LEU A 135 0.37 -23.41 14.34
C LEU A 135 0.54 -24.90 14.01
N VAL A 136 -0.04 -25.36 12.90
CA VAL A 136 0.06 -26.76 12.47
C VAL A 136 1.50 -27.17 12.18
N ARG A 137 2.35 -26.26 11.71
CA ARG A 137 3.78 -26.53 11.51
C ARG A 137 4.49 -26.73 12.85
N ASN A 138 4.34 -25.78 13.78
CA ASN A 138 5.00 -25.84 15.08
C ASN A 138 4.62 -27.13 15.84
N MET A 139 3.33 -27.50 15.83
CA MET A 139 2.83 -28.72 16.49
C MET A 139 3.30 -30.04 15.83
N ARG A 140 3.92 -30.00 14.65
CA ARG A 140 4.52 -31.18 13.99
C ARG A 140 6.02 -31.29 14.26
N GLU A 141 6.64 -30.20 14.71
CA GLU A 141 8.06 -30.13 15.02
C GLU A 141 8.34 -30.44 16.52
N ASP A 142 7.32 -30.36 17.36
CA ASP A 142 7.28 -30.85 18.76
C ASP A 142 6.77 -32.30 18.87
#